data_AF-A0A2G6NIC0-F1
#
_entry.id   AF-A0A2G6NIC0-F1
#
_cell.length_a   1.000
_cell.length_b   1.000
_cell.length_c   1.000
_cell.angle_alpha   90.00
_cell.angle_beta   90.00
_cell.angle_gamma   90.00
#
_symmetry.space_group_name_H-M   'P 1'
#
loop_
_entity.id
_entity.type
_entity.pdbx_description
1 polymer ?
#
loop_
_entity_poly.entity_id
_entity_poly.type
_entity_poly.pdbx_seq_one_letter_code
_entity_poly.pdbx_strand_id
1 'polypeptide(L)'
;MKEPIADRNEFYKVLTRNIRVRILLVSIIPMMLTLGILGWQFHLAYSEKISAHIGELVLKHTQNIDTFLKEKLGNIRYLARQLSITDPERVQTFLTSQLSALKDKYGDVFTDLGLVDSAGVQLAYEGPFRLVNADYSEANWFLKAMDSPYYISDVFAGLRGHPHFILAVKLSAQGRTYILRSTINFTAFNSLVENIQIGKTGRAFIVNANGQ
;
A
#
# COMPACT_ATOMS: atom_id res chain seq x y z
N MET A 1 55.84 -45.22 63.44
CA MET A 1 54.81 -45.03 62.39
C MET A 1 54.63 -43.54 62.16
N LYS A 2 55.19 -42.99 61.07
CA LYS A 2 54.90 -41.65 60.57
C LYS A 2 54.27 -41.85 59.20
N GLU A 3 52.96 -41.68 59.09
CA GLU A 3 52.31 -41.68 57.77
C GLU A 3 52.87 -40.53 56.92
N PRO A 4 53.11 -40.74 55.62
CA PRO A 4 53.88 -39.81 54.82
C PRO A 4 53.05 -38.55 54.56
N ILE A 5 53.60 -37.42 54.98
CA ILE A 5 53.05 -36.06 54.84
C ILE A 5 52.64 -35.73 53.38
N ALA A 6 53.20 -36.46 52.41
CA ALA A 6 52.86 -36.38 50.99
C ALA A 6 51.39 -36.71 50.68
N ASP A 7 50.82 -37.74 51.35
CA ASP A 7 49.45 -38.22 51.08
C ASP A 7 48.39 -37.21 51.52
N ARG A 8 48.62 -36.54 52.67
CA ARG A 8 47.75 -35.46 53.15
C ARG A 8 47.73 -34.25 52.22
N ASN A 9 48.87 -33.85 51.67
CA ASN A 9 48.94 -32.71 50.75
C ASN A 9 48.20 -32.98 49.43
N GLU A 10 48.24 -34.21 48.94
CA GLU A 10 47.49 -34.63 47.76
C GLU A 10 45.98 -34.66 48.06
N PHE A 11 45.59 -35.23 49.20
CA PHE A 11 44.20 -35.23 49.68
C PHE A 11 43.62 -33.81 49.82
N TYR A 12 44.35 -32.87 50.45
CA TYR A 12 43.90 -31.48 50.59
C TYR A 12 43.83 -30.74 49.24
N LYS A 13 44.71 -31.04 48.28
CA LYS A 13 44.62 -30.47 46.91
C LYS A 13 43.38 -30.95 46.17
N VAL A 14 43.05 -32.24 46.25
CA VAL A 14 41.83 -32.80 45.63
C VAL A 14 40.58 -32.21 46.28
N LEU A 15 40.56 -32.11 47.62
CA LEU A 15 39.44 -31.56 48.37
C LEU A 15 39.19 -30.08 48.03
N THR A 16 40.24 -29.25 48.05
CA THR A 16 40.13 -27.81 47.71
C THR A 16 39.75 -27.58 46.26
N ARG A 17 40.24 -28.40 45.31
CA ARG A 17 39.82 -28.36 43.90
C ARG A 17 38.32 -28.66 43.76
N ASN A 18 37.83 -29.71 44.42
CA ASN A 18 36.43 -30.10 44.35
C ASN A 18 35.49 -29.04 44.96
N ILE A 19 35.90 -28.41 46.07
CA ILE A 19 35.14 -27.31 46.70
C ILE A 19 35.09 -26.09 45.76
N ARG A 20 36.23 -25.68 45.16
CA ARG A 20 36.27 -24.55 44.21
C ARG A 20 35.39 -24.80 42.99
N VAL A 21 35.43 -26.01 42.41
CA VAL A 21 34.59 -26.38 41.26
C VAL A 21 33.11 -26.34 41.63
N ARG A 22 32.70 -26.86 42.81
CA ARG A 22 31.30 -26.81 43.25
C ARG A 22 30.82 -25.38 43.48
N ILE A 23 31.62 -24.50 44.08
CA ILE A 23 31.28 -23.09 44.26
C ILE A 23 31.10 -22.40 42.90
N LEU A 24 32.03 -22.62 41.96
CA LEU A 24 31.93 -22.10 40.59
C LEU A 24 30.67 -22.59 39.88
N LEU A 25 30.35 -23.88 39.96
CA LEU A 25 29.16 -24.45 39.35
C LEU A 25 27.87 -23.85 39.94
N VAL A 26 27.79 -23.75 41.27
CA VAL A 26 26.60 -23.18 41.95
C VAL A 26 26.40 -21.70 41.63
N SER A 27 27.48 -20.95 41.33
CA SER A 27 27.36 -19.54 40.91
C SER A 27 27.09 -19.37 39.41
N ILE A 28 27.70 -20.17 38.54
CA ILE A 28 27.63 -20.00 37.08
C ILE A 28 26.34 -20.62 36.51
N ILE A 29 25.90 -21.77 37.01
CA ILE A 29 24.73 -22.48 36.46
C ILE A 29 23.46 -21.63 36.56
N PRO A 30 23.10 -21.03 37.71
CA PRO A 30 21.90 -20.19 37.78
C PRO A 30 21.99 -18.98 36.84
N MET A 31 23.17 -18.39 36.67
CA MET A 31 23.38 -17.28 35.75
C MET A 31 23.21 -17.68 34.28
N MET A 32 23.79 -18.82 33.87
CA MET A 32 23.59 -19.38 32.53
C MET A 32 22.12 -19.69 32.25
N LEU A 33 21.41 -20.28 33.23
CA LEU A 33 20.00 -20.62 33.11
C LEU A 33 19.14 -19.36 32.96
N THR A 34 19.36 -18.34 33.78
CA THR A 34 18.60 -17.08 33.67
C THR A 34 18.87 -16.36 32.36
N LEU A 35 20.14 -16.31 31.91
CA LEU A 35 20.51 -15.78 30.59
C LEU A 35 19.81 -16.52 29.44
N GLY A 36 19.77 -17.86 29.50
CA GLY A 36 19.09 -18.68 28.49
C GLY A 36 17.59 -18.43 28.45
N ILE A 37 16.93 -18.42 29.62
CA ILE A 37 15.48 -18.16 29.74
C ILE A 37 15.15 -16.75 29.25
N LEU A 38 15.91 -15.73 29.69
CA LEU A 38 15.70 -14.35 29.27
C LEU A 38 15.93 -14.17 27.78
N GLY A 39 16.99 -14.76 27.22
CA GLY A 39 17.26 -14.71 25.79
C GLY A 39 16.13 -15.34 24.96
N TRP A 40 15.60 -16.48 25.41
CA TRP A 40 14.49 -17.13 24.73
C TRP A 40 13.20 -16.32 24.81
N GLN A 41 12.82 -15.82 25.99
CA GLN A 41 11.65 -14.97 26.16
C GLN A 41 11.78 -13.66 25.37
N PHE A 42 12.98 -13.07 25.35
CA PHE A 42 13.24 -11.87 24.57
C PHE A 42 13.03 -12.13 23.09
N HIS A 43 13.54 -13.24 22.54
CA HIS A 43 13.36 -13.56 21.12
C HIS A 43 11.88 -13.72 20.73
N LEU A 44 11.09 -14.41 21.56
CA LEU A 44 9.66 -14.59 21.33
C LEU A 44 8.90 -13.26 21.38
N ALA A 45 9.07 -12.51 22.47
CA ALA A 45 8.38 -11.23 22.66
C ALA A 45 8.78 -10.19 21.61
N TYR A 46 10.05 -10.20 21.19
CA TYR A 46 10.56 -9.27 20.18
C TYR A 46 9.97 -9.57 18.80
N SER A 47 9.88 -10.85 18.42
CA SER A 47 9.29 -11.27 17.14
C SER A 47 7.79 -10.96 17.07
N GLU A 48 7.06 -11.20 18.16
CA GLU A 48 5.64 -10.86 18.27
C GLU A 48 5.42 -9.34 18.15
N LYS A 49 6.20 -8.55 18.89
CA LYS A 49 6.08 -7.09 18.88
C LYS A 49 6.42 -6.48 17.51
N ILE A 50 7.43 -7.00 16.82
CA ILE A 50 7.75 -6.57 15.45
C ILE A 50 6.58 -6.89 14.53
N SER A 51 6.08 -8.13 14.56
CA SER A 51 4.99 -8.56 13.67
C SER A 51 3.73 -7.73 13.89
N ALA A 52 3.38 -7.44 15.16
CA ALA A 52 2.27 -6.57 15.51
C ALA A 52 2.49 -5.13 14.99
N HIS A 53 3.68 -4.58 15.16
CA HIS A 53 4.00 -3.23 14.69
C HIS A 53 3.94 -3.12 13.16
N ILE A 54 4.49 -4.10 12.43
CA ILE A 54 4.39 -4.13 10.96
C ILE A 54 2.93 -4.29 10.53
N GLY A 55 2.17 -5.15 11.21
CA GLY A 55 0.74 -5.32 10.95
C GLY A 55 -0.03 -4.02 11.11
N GLU A 56 0.23 -3.26 12.18
CA GLU A 56 -0.40 -1.95 12.42
C GLU A 56 -0.03 -0.93 11.33
N LEU A 57 1.24 -0.87 10.94
CA LEU A 57 1.68 0.00 9.85
C LEU A 57 0.95 -0.35 8.54
N VAL A 58 0.96 -1.62 8.13
CA VAL A 58 0.29 -2.08 6.92
C VAL A 58 -1.21 -1.77 6.95
N LEU A 59 -1.87 -1.99 8.09
CA LEU A 59 -3.30 -1.68 8.26
C LEU A 59 -3.57 -0.18 8.09
N LYS A 60 -2.78 0.67 8.75
CA LYS A 60 -2.91 2.13 8.62
C LYS A 60 -2.70 2.60 7.19
N HIS A 61 -1.74 2.02 6.47
CA HIS A 61 -1.51 2.34 5.07
C HIS A 61 -2.66 1.89 4.17
N THR A 62 -3.19 0.69 4.40
CA THR A 62 -4.39 0.20 3.70
C THR A 62 -5.55 1.19 3.87
N GLN A 63 -5.79 1.63 5.10
CA GLN A 63 -6.83 2.62 5.40
C GLN A 63 -6.60 3.98 4.71
N ASN A 64 -5.35 4.42 4.62
CA ASN A 64 -5.01 5.66 3.91
C ASN A 64 -5.27 5.55 2.41
N ILE A 65 -4.90 4.41 1.80
CA ILE A 65 -5.14 4.12 0.37
C ILE A 65 -6.65 4.06 0.10
N ASP A 66 -7.40 3.33 0.93
CA ASP A 66 -8.85 3.24 0.82
C ASP A 66 -9.51 4.60 0.93
N THR A 67 -9.08 5.41 1.88
CA THR A 67 -9.58 6.78 2.08
C THR A 67 -9.28 7.63 0.86
N PHE A 68 -8.05 7.60 0.35
CA PHE A 68 -7.66 8.34 -0.85
C PHE A 68 -8.53 7.96 -2.05
N LEU A 69 -8.64 6.66 -2.35
CA LEU A 69 -9.44 6.17 -3.48
C LEU A 69 -10.91 6.55 -3.34
N LYS A 70 -11.47 6.40 -2.13
CA LYS A 70 -12.86 6.75 -1.83
C LYS A 70 -13.13 8.25 -1.98
N GLU A 71 -12.21 9.10 -1.52
CA GLU A 71 -12.30 10.55 -1.70
C GLU A 71 -12.22 10.95 -3.17
N LYS A 72 -11.24 10.44 -3.92
CA LYS A 72 -11.07 10.79 -5.34
C LYS A 72 -12.25 10.29 -6.17
N LEU A 73 -12.72 9.08 -5.90
CA LEU A 73 -13.96 8.57 -6.50
C LEU A 73 -15.16 9.43 -6.12
N GLY A 74 -15.25 9.88 -4.87
CA GLY A 74 -16.28 10.79 -4.40
C GLY A 74 -16.33 12.09 -5.21
N ASN A 75 -15.17 12.67 -5.53
CA ASN A 75 -15.07 13.84 -6.41
C ASN A 75 -15.65 13.55 -7.80
N ILE A 76 -15.23 12.46 -8.46
CA ILE A 76 -15.73 12.14 -9.81
C ILE A 76 -17.22 11.82 -9.79
N ARG A 77 -17.73 11.15 -8.74
CA ARG A 77 -19.17 10.92 -8.56
C ARG A 77 -19.95 12.22 -8.38
N TYR A 78 -19.38 13.20 -7.69
CA TYR A 78 -19.98 14.52 -7.55
C TYR A 78 -20.04 15.23 -8.90
N LEU A 79 -18.95 15.22 -9.69
CA LEU A 79 -18.92 15.78 -11.03
C LEU A 79 -19.93 15.11 -11.97
N ALA A 80 -20.03 13.78 -11.92
CA ALA A 80 -20.97 13.02 -12.75
C ALA A 80 -22.44 13.40 -12.51
N ARG A 81 -22.80 13.80 -11.28
CA ARG A 81 -24.17 14.25 -10.95
C ARG A 81 -24.51 15.63 -11.51
N GLN A 82 -23.50 16.46 -11.73
CA GLN A 82 -23.66 17.84 -12.23
C GLN A 82 -23.56 17.90 -13.75
N LEU A 83 -22.97 16.89 -14.37
CA LEU A 83 -22.73 16.84 -15.80
C LEU A 83 -24.06 16.77 -16.58
N SER A 84 -24.29 17.77 -17.43
CA SER A 84 -25.41 17.78 -18.38
C SER A 84 -24.91 17.41 -19.77
N ILE A 85 -25.31 16.24 -20.26
CA ILE A 85 -24.99 15.77 -21.62
C ILE A 85 -26.08 16.27 -22.57
N THR A 86 -26.09 17.57 -22.81
CA THR A 86 -27.03 18.22 -23.75
C THR A 86 -26.38 18.53 -25.07
N ASP A 87 -25.12 18.99 -25.04
CA ASP A 87 -24.35 19.39 -26.21
C ASP A 87 -22.84 19.14 -25.96
N PRO A 88 -22.07 18.71 -26.98
CA PRO A 88 -20.63 18.44 -26.84
C PRO A 88 -19.80 19.64 -26.36
N GLU A 89 -20.09 20.87 -26.79
CA GLU A 89 -19.32 22.06 -26.39
C GLU A 89 -19.52 22.37 -24.90
N ARG A 90 -20.75 22.18 -24.40
CA ARG A 90 -21.06 22.33 -22.98
C ARG A 90 -20.36 21.29 -22.13
N VAL A 91 -20.34 20.03 -22.58
CA VAL A 91 -19.59 18.96 -21.91
C VAL A 91 -18.12 19.32 -21.87
N GLN A 92 -17.52 19.73 -23.00
CA GLN A 92 -16.12 20.10 -23.05
C GLN A 92 -15.80 21.26 -22.09
N THR A 93 -16.59 22.33 -22.12
CA THR A 93 -16.43 23.49 -21.22
C THR A 93 -16.50 23.08 -19.74
N PHE A 94 -17.44 22.19 -19.41
CA PHE A 94 -17.55 21.64 -18.06
C PHE A 94 -16.31 20.82 -17.68
N LEU A 95 -15.81 19.93 -18.56
CA LEU A 95 -14.59 19.16 -18.26
C LEU A 95 -13.38 20.08 -18.04
N THR A 96 -13.24 21.14 -18.85
CA THR A 96 -12.19 22.16 -18.68
C THR A 96 -12.27 22.87 -17.33
N SER A 97 -13.45 23.38 -16.94
CA SER A 97 -13.62 24.07 -15.66
C SER A 97 -13.38 23.13 -14.47
N GLN A 98 -13.90 21.91 -14.55
CA GLN A 98 -13.78 20.95 -13.45
C GLN A 98 -12.35 20.40 -13.31
N LEU A 99 -11.63 20.13 -14.41
CA LEU A 99 -10.24 19.70 -14.30
C LEU A 99 -9.37 20.82 -13.71
N SER A 100 -9.58 22.08 -14.10
CA SER A 100 -8.86 23.22 -13.52
C SER A 100 -9.09 23.28 -12.00
N ALA A 101 -10.35 23.21 -11.55
CA ALA A 101 -10.67 23.24 -10.13
C ALA A 101 -10.08 22.04 -9.34
N LEU A 102 -10.05 20.85 -9.97
CA LEU A 102 -9.40 19.69 -9.37
C LEU A 102 -7.89 19.87 -9.26
N LYS A 103 -7.24 20.45 -10.26
CA LYS A 103 -5.80 20.75 -10.24
C LYS A 103 -5.45 21.82 -9.22
N ASP A 104 -6.25 22.86 -9.09
CA ASP A 104 -6.03 23.90 -8.07
C ASP A 104 -6.11 23.33 -6.65
N LYS A 105 -7.02 22.37 -6.41
CA LYS A 105 -7.22 21.78 -5.08
C LYS A 105 -6.29 20.63 -4.76
N TYR A 106 -5.92 19.81 -5.74
CA TYR A 106 -5.22 18.54 -5.53
C TYR A 106 -3.88 18.43 -6.29
N GLY A 107 -3.45 19.49 -6.98
CA GLY A 107 -2.28 19.46 -7.85
C GLY A 107 -2.43 18.43 -8.98
N ASP A 108 -1.34 17.73 -9.30
CA ASP A 108 -1.28 16.78 -10.41
C ASP A 108 -1.92 15.41 -10.13
N VAL A 109 -2.71 15.27 -9.06
CA VAL A 109 -3.42 14.02 -8.75
C VAL A 109 -4.37 13.61 -9.89
N PHE A 110 -5.14 14.56 -10.42
CA PHE A 110 -6.06 14.32 -11.53
C PHE A 110 -5.41 14.78 -12.84
N THR A 111 -5.04 13.82 -13.69
CA THR A 111 -4.34 14.12 -14.94
C THR A 111 -5.32 14.58 -16.02
N ASP A 112 -6.50 13.97 -16.08
CA ASP A 112 -7.53 14.29 -17.07
C ASP A 112 -8.94 13.89 -16.66
N LEU A 113 -9.91 14.40 -17.42
CA LEU A 113 -11.30 14.01 -17.42
C LEU A 113 -11.73 13.62 -18.85
N GLY A 114 -12.61 12.63 -18.96
CA GLY A 114 -13.16 12.23 -20.25
C GLY A 114 -14.57 11.69 -20.13
N LEU A 115 -15.38 11.95 -21.15
CA LEU A 115 -16.71 11.36 -21.29
C LEU A 115 -16.68 10.33 -22.41
N VAL A 116 -17.04 9.09 -22.09
CA VAL A 116 -17.09 7.96 -23.01
C VAL A 116 -18.54 7.50 -23.15
N ASP A 117 -18.97 7.20 -24.38
CA ASP A 117 -20.31 6.71 -24.64
C ASP A 117 -20.44 5.18 -24.42
N SER A 118 -21.64 4.66 -24.65
CA SER A 118 -21.91 3.22 -24.52
C SER A 118 -21.19 2.34 -25.54
N ALA A 119 -20.71 2.90 -26.65
CA ALA A 119 -19.92 2.19 -27.65
C ALA A 119 -18.42 2.15 -27.30
N GLY A 120 -18.00 2.85 -26.24
CA GLY A 120 -16.60 2.96 -25.86
C GLY A 120 -15.88 4.11 -26.54
N VAL A 121 -16.58 4.97 -27.29
CA VAL A 121 -15.99 6.11 -27.98
C VAL A 121 -15.91 7.31 -27.06
N GLN A 122 -14.73 7.92 -26.97
CA GLN A 122 -14.54 9.11 -26.18
C GLN A 122 -15.05 10.37 -26.88
N LEU A 123 -16.18 10.89 -26.39
CA LEU A 123 -16.88 12.05 -26.95
C LEU A 123 -16.22 13.39 -26.56
N ALA A 124 -15.72 13.49 -25.33
CA ALA A 124 -15.09 14.71 -24.82
C ALA A 124 -13.86 14.36 -23.98
N TYR A 125 -12.88 15.25 -23.99
CA TYR A 125 -11.62 15.05 -23.28
C TYR A 125 -11.02 16.37 -22.85
N GLU A 126 -10.63 16.44 -21.59
CA GLU A 126 -9.78 17.51 -21.08
C GLU A 126 -8.55 16.89 -20.43
N GLY A 127 -7.36 17.23 -20.92
CA GLY A 127 -6.10 16.70 -20.42
C GLY A 127 -4.94 16.92 -21.39
N PRO A 128 -3.74 16.43 -21.04
CA PRO A 128 -2.53 16.71 -21.82
C PRO A 128 -2.43 15.95 -23.15
N PHE A 129 -3.31 14.98 -23.40
CA PHE A 129 -3.30 14.14 -24.60
C PHE A 129 -4.39 14.56 -25.62
N ARG A 130 -4.29 14.18 -26.88
CA ARG A 130 -5.38 14.42 -27.88
C ARG A 130 -6.23 13.16 -28.03
N LEU A 131 -6.97 12.80 -26.98
CA LEU A 131 -7.73 11.53 -26.91
C LEU A 131 -9.21 11.67 -27.30
N VAL A 132 -9.60 12.74 -27.99
CA VAL A 132 -10.94 12.84 -28.57
C VAL A 132 -11.07 11.78 -29.66
N ASN A 133 -12.20 11.05 -29.71
CA ASN A 133 -12.46 9.89 -30.57
C ASN A 133 -11.57 8.66 -30.30
N ALA A 134 -10.93 8.58 -29.12
CA ALA A 134 -10.30 7.33 -28.70
C ALA A 134 -11.35 6.22 -28.53
N ASP A 135 -11.05 5.03 -29.04
CA ASP A 135 -11.90 3.84 -28.91
C ASP A 135 -11.42 2.99 -27.72
N TYR A 136 -12.33 2.78 -26.78
CA TYR A 136 -12.15 1.95 -25.59
C TYR A 136 -13.10 0.76 -25.54
N SER A 137 -13.80 0.45 -26.63
CA SER A 137 -14.76 -0.65 -26.71
C SER A 137 -14.18 -1.99 -26.22
N GLU A 138 -12.91 -2.26 -26.52
CA GLU A 138 -12.19 -3.47 -26.09
C GLU A 138 -11.37 -3.29 -24.80
N ALA A 139 -11.35 -2.08 -24.22
CA ALA A 139 -10.54 -1.81 -23.03
C ALA A 139 -11.15 -2.49 -21.79
N ASN A 140 -10.36 -3.30 -21.10
CA ASN A 140 -10.79 -4.04 -19.90
C ASN A 140 -11.42 -3.12 -18.83
N TRP A 141 -10.85 -1.94 -18.61
CA TRP A 141 -11.40 -0.99 -17.65
C TRP A 141 -12.79 -0.46 -18.07
N PHE A 142 -13.05 -0.31 -19.36
CA PHE A 142 -14.33 0.17 -19.89
C PHE A 142 -15.40 -0.90 -19.74
N LEU A 143 -15.10 -2.13 -20.17
CA LEU A 143 -16.00 -3.28 -20.02
C LEU A 143 -16.43 -3.45 -18.55
N LYS A 144 -15.47 -3.45 -17.62
CA LYS A 144 -15.76 -3.53 -16.17
C LYS A 144 -16.53 -2.31 -15.63
N ALA A 145 -16.28 -1.11 -16.17
CA ALA A 145 -16.99 0.10 -15.77
C ALA A 145 -18.46 0.12 -16.25
N MET A 146 -18.78 -0.58 -17.35
CA MET A 146 -20.16 -0.72 -17.81
C MET A 146 -21.01 -1.58 -16.87
N ASP A 147 -20.41 -2.58 -16.21
CA ASP A 147 -21.12 -3.51 -15.32
C ASP A 147 -21.42 -2.94 -13.92
N SER A 148 -20.76 -1.86 -13.51
CA SER A 148 -20.88 -1.28 -12.16
C SER A 148 -21.26 0.21 -12.19
N PRO A 149 -21.90 0.76 -11.12
CA PRO A 149 -22.12 2.21 -11.02
C PRO A 149 -20.81 3.02 -11.00
N TYR A 150 -19.72 2.41 -10.55
CA TYR A 150 -18.37 2.97 -10.57
C TYR A 150 -17.32 1.86 -10.61
N TYR A 151 -16.14 2.17 -11.12
CA TYR A 151 -15.04 1.23 -11.23
C TYR A 151 -13.68 1.93 -11.02
N ILE A 152 -12.77 1.26 -10.33
CA ILE A 152 -11.38 1.67 -10.15
C ILE A 152 -10.55 0.61 -10.87
N SER A 153 -9.79 1.02 -11.89
CA SER A 153 -8.94 0.08 -12.63
C SER A 153 -7.69 -0.30 -11.85
N ASP A 154 -7.06 -1.40 -12.25
CA ASP A 154 -5.66 -1.67 -11.91
C ASP A 154 -4.74 -0.58 -12.49
N VAL A 155 -3.47 -0.59 -12.11
CA VAL A 155 -2.45 0.29 -12.71
C VAL A 155 -2.02 -0.30 -14.06
N PHE A 156 -2.02 0.54 -15.10
CA PHE A 156 -1.62 0.15 -16.45
C PHE A 156 -1.00 1.33 -17.21
N ALA A 157 -0.24 1.06 -18.27
CA ALA A 157 0.40 2.12 -19.06
C ALA A 157 -0.55 2.78 -20.08
N GLY A 158 -1.56 2.03 -20.56
CA GLY A 158 -2.58 2.48 -21.50
C GLY A 158 -2.01 3.13 -22.76
N LEU A 159 -2.80 4.02 -23.37
CA LEU A 159 -2.39 4.83 -24.53
C LEU A 159 -1.37 5.94 -24.18
N ARG A 160 -1.01 6.08 -22.90
CA ARG A 160 -0.18 7.18 -22.38
C ARG A 160 1.29 6.80 -22.20
N GLY A 161 1.61 5.51 -22.22
CA GLY A 161 2.99 5.01 -22.09
C GLY A 161 3.59 5.11 -20.68
N HIS A 162 2.83 5.59 -19.68
CA HIS A 162 3.27 5.71 -18.29
C HIS A 162 2.23 5.13 -17.33
N PRO A 163 2.64 4.53 -16.20
CA PRO A 163 1.70 3.94 -15.23
C PRO A 163 0.65 4.94 -14.75
N HIS A 164 -0.61 4.53 -14.79
CA HIS A 164 -1.74 5.26 -14.23
C HIS A 164 -2.90 4.31 -13.96
N PHE A 165 -3.91 4.78 -13.26
CA PHE A 165 -5.19 4.07 -13.12
C PHE A 165 -6.36 5.02 -13.35
N ILE A 166 -7.53 4.46 -13.60
CA ILE A 166 -8.74 5.18 -13.97
C ILE A 166 -9.79 5.02 -12.88
N LEU A 167 -10.40 6.15 -12.52
CA LEU A 167 -11.68 6.21 -11.81
C LEU A 167 -12.78 6.42 -12.83
N ALA A 168 -13.71 5.48 -12.93
CA ALA A 168 -14.84 5.53 -13.84
C ALA A 168 -16.15 5.57 -13.07
N VAL A 169 -17.06 6.45 -13.47
CA VAL A 169 -18.41 6.57 -12.92
C VAL A 169 -19.41 6.45 -14.04
N LYS A 170 -20.37 5.54 -13.88
CA LYS A 170 -21.46 5.34 -14.83
C LYS A 170 -22.57 6.34 -14.59
N LEU A 171 -23.03 6.97 -15.67
CA LEU A 171 -24.17 7.87 -15.68
C LEU A 171 -25.14 7.50 -16.80
N SER A 172 -26.40 7.89 -16.62
CA SER A 172 -27.46 7.69 -17.60
C SER A 172 -28.04 9.04 -17.97
N ALA A 173 -28.09 9.34 -19.26
CA ALA A 173 -28.70 10.57 -19.79
C ALA A 173 -29.49 10.23 -21.04
N GLN A 174 -30.75 10.68 -21.09
CA GLN A 174 -31.65 10.49 -22.24
C GLN A 174 -31.77 9.01 -22.69
N GLY A 175 -31.78 8.07 -21.73
CA GLY A 175 -31.86 6.64 -22.01
C GLY A 175 -30.57 5.99 -22.54
N ARG A 176 -29.47 6.74 -22.62
CA ARG A 176 -28.14 6.24 -22.99
C ARG A 176 -27.20 6.22 -21.79
N THR A 177 -26.31 5.24 -21.77
CA THR A 177 -25.27 5.12 -20.75
C THR A 177 -24.00 5.82 -21.20
N TYR A 178 -23.37 6.53 -20.28
CA TYR A 178 -22.07 7.15 -20.46
C TYR A 178 -21.18 6.84 -19.25
N ILE A 179 -19.87 6.91 -19.47
CA ILE A 179 -18.86 6.79 -18.43
C ILE A 179 -18.11 8.11 -18.33
N LEU A 180 -18.20 8.77 -17.17
CA LEU A 180 -17.29 9.85 -16.81
C LEU A 180 -16.06 9.21 -16.18
N ARG A 181 -14.91 9.36 -16.84
CA ARG A 181 -13.64 8.85 -16.35
C ARG A 181 -12.71 9.97 -15.92
N SER A 182 -11.83 9.65 -14.99
CA SER A 182 -10.66 10.46 -14.66
C SER A 182 -9.44 9.58 -14.48
N THR A 183 -8.29 10.07 -14.95
CA THR A 183 -7.01 9.40 -14.75
C THR A 183 -6.31 9.96 -13.52
N ILE A 184 -5.86 9.07 -12.63
CA ILE A 184 -5.07 9.44 -11.46
C ILE A 184 -3.59 9.22 -11.76
N ASN A 185 -2.78 10.24 -11.46
CA ASN A 185 -1.35 10.20 -11.65
C ASN A 185 -0.71 9.19 -10.68
N PHE A 186 -0.02 8.18 -11.22
CA PHE A 186 0.63 7.15 -10.43
C PHE A 186 1.71 7.71 -9.51
N THR A 187 2.48 8.73 -9.90
CA THR A 187 3.49 9.34 -9.03
C THR A 187 2.86 9.97 -7.79
N ALA A 188 1.71 10.63 -7.97
CA ALA A 188 0.96 11.21 -6.86
C ALA A 188 0.33 10.15 -5.95
N PHE A 189 -0.01 8.98 -6.50
CA PHE A 189 -0.46 7.82 -5.72
C PHE A 189 0.70 7.12 -5.00
N ASN A 190 1.83 6.95 -5.68
CA ASN A 190 3.01 6.24 -5.18
C ASN A 190 3.65 6.96 -3.98
N SER A 191 3.56 8.29 -3.91
CA SER A 191 4.02 9.05 -2.73
C SER A 191 3.23 8.72 -1.44
N LEU A 192 2.01 8.15 -1.55
CA LEU A 192 1.26 7.64 -0.40
C LEU A 192 1.81 6.29 0.11
N VAL A 193 2.55 5.59 -0.74
CA VAL A 193 3.05 4.21 -0.52
C VAL A 193 4.54 4.20 -0.18
N GLU A 194 5.34 5.05 -0.81
CA GLU A 194 6.81 5.06 -0.66
C GLU A 194 7.30 5.65 0.67
N ASN A 195 6.43 6.30 1.45
CA ASN A 195 6.78 6.80 2.78
C ASN A 195 6.95 5.70 3.84
N ILE A 196 6.95 4.42 3.43
CA ILE A 196 7.10 3.25 4.31
C ILE A 196 8.54 2.76 4.28
N GLN A 197 9.40 3.37 5.09
CA GLN A 197 10.69 2.77 5.43
C GLN A 197 10.52 1.90 6.68
N ILE A 198 10.38 0.58 6.48
CA ILE A 198 10.32 -0.36 7.62
C ILE A 198 11.74 -0.60 8.12
N GLY A 199 12.10 0.08 9.21
CA GLY A 199 13.45 0.03 9.74
C GLY A 199 14.47 0.64 8.77
N LYS A 200 15.59 -0.06 8.53
CA LYS A 200 16.64 0.43 7.60
C LYS A 200 16.55 -0.15 6.19
N THR A 201 15.89 -1.31 6.02
CA THR A 201 15.96 -2.10 4.79
C THR A 201 14.61 -2.53 4.22
N GLY A 202 13.53 -2.42 4.99
CA GLY A 202 12.22 -2.87 4.56
C GLY A 202 11.58 -1.90 3.57
N ARG A 203 10.92 -2.48 2.56
CA ARG A 203 10.18 -1.79 1.49
C ARG A 203 8.74 -2.32 1.47
N ALA A 204 7.82 -1.46 1.06
CA ALA A 204 6.43 -1.82 0.84
C ALA A 204 6.06 -1.70 -0.63
N PHE A 205 5.15 -2.55 -1.08
CA PHE A 205 4.62 -2.56 -2.45
C PHE A 205 3.12 -2.77 -2.39
N ILE A 206 2.39 -2.21 -3.35
CA ILE A 206 0.99 -2.55 -3.60
C ILE A 206 0.98 -3.53 -4.75
N VAL A 207 0.24 -4.62 -4.58
CA VAL A 207 -0.01 -5.61 -5.64
C VAL A 207 -1.50 -5.69 -5.90
N ASN A 208 -1.89 -5.92 -7.15
CA ASN A 208 -3.27 -6.23 -7.47
C ASN A 208 -3.64 -7.66 -7.03
N ALA A 209 -4.92 -8.05 -7.17
CA ALA A 209 -5.39 -9.38 -6.78
C ALA A 209 -4.71 -10.54 -7.54
N ASN A 210 -4.06 -10.25 -8.68
CA ASN A 210 -3.31 -11.22 -9.48
C ASN A 210 -1.81 -11.27 -9.09
N GLY A 211 -1.38 -10.47 -8.10
CA GLY A 211 0.01 -10.40 -7.66
C GLY A 211 0.92 -9.55 -8.57
N GLN A 212 0.36 -8.66 -9.38
CA GLN A 212 1.09 -7.74 -10.27
C GLN A 212 1.30 -6.37 -9.63
#